data_AF-A0AAV6JX78-F1
#
_entry.id   AF-A0AAV6JX78-F1
#
_cell.length_a   1.000
_cell.length_b   1.000
_cell.length_c   1.000
_cell.angle_alpha   90.00
_cell.angle_beta   90.00
_cell.angle_gamma   90.00
#
_symmetry.space_group_name_H-M   'P 1'
#
loop_
_entity.id
_entity.type
_entity.pdbx_description
1 polymer ?
#
loop_
_entity_poly.entity_id
_entity_poly.type
_entity_poly.pdbx_seq_one_letter_code
_entity_poly.pdbx_strand_id
1 'polypeptide(L)'
;MRNANAAFSFFTSVGSVLGYAAGSYPRLHNLFPFTLTTACDAYCANLKSCFLISITLLLTLTVMALFAVRETPISKPDPSVNGEKETNVVPFFGELFSALKDFPKAMWILLLVTCLGSLAWFAFLLYDTDWMGREVYGGAVGEKLYDTGVHAGSLGLMLSSAAAGVTSLAVVFLARDVRGGNWIWGGSNIFLAGCFAMTVWITKAAESFRRREVASGGGPNAGVKAAAITLFAVLGIPQAIFLTIPFALAATYSTTAGIGQGLSMGVLNIAVVIPQLFVSLTSGPWDQLFGGGNLPSFVVGAIAAGISGIFALTLLPSPRPGDAPVKIVVAASH
;
A
#
# COMPACT_ATOMS: atom_id res chain seq x y z
N MET A 1 -12.06 -12.62 10.66
CA MET A 1 -11.27 -12.27 9.45
C MET A 1 -11.62 -10.88 8.93
N ARG A 2 -12.83 -10.64 8.39
CA ARG A 2 -13.16 -9.37 7.71
C ARG A 2 -12.99 -8.11 8.58
N ASN A 3 -13.51 -8.13 9.81
CA ASN A 3 -13.33 -7.04 10.77
C ASN A 3 -11.87 -6.87 11.20
N ALA A 4 -11.09 -7.97 11.25
CA ALA A 4 -9.67 -7.94 11.61
C ALA A 4 -8.82 -7.32 10.50
N ASN A 5 -9.06 -7.68 9.22
CA ASN A 5 -8.37 -7.08 8.07
C ASN A 5 -8.70 -5.60 7.93
N ALA A 6 -9.94 -5.21 8.23
CA ALA A 6 -10.32 -3.81 8.20
C ALA A 6 -9.74 -3.00 9.36
N ALA A 7 -9.69 -3.57 10.57
CA ALA A 7 -8.98 -2.96 11.69
C ALA A 7 -7.49 -2.81 11.37
N PHE A 8 -6.88 -3.84 10.76
CA PHE A 8 -5.50 -3.77 10.27
C PHE A 8 -5.32 -2.63 9.26
N SER A 9 -6.13 -2.56 8.19
CA SER A 9 -6.08 -1.47 7.20
C SER A 9 -6.28 -0.09 7.83
N PHE A 10 -7.21 0.03 8.78
CA PHE A 10 -7.45 1.27 9.52
C PHE A 10 -6.24 1.68 10.36
N PHE A 11 -5.68 0.78 11.17
CA PHE A 11 -4.50 1.08 11.99
C PHE A 11 -3.25 1.32 11.14
N THR A 12 -3.09 0.63 10.01
CA THR A 12 -2.06 0.96 9.00
C THR A 12 -2.25 2.39 8.49
N SER A 13 -3.48 2.78 8.16
CA SER A 13 -3.79 4.15 7.72
C SER A 13 -3.49 5.18 8.81
N VAL A 14 -3.84 4.90 10.08
CA VAL A 14 -3.50 5.75 11.23
C VAL A 14 -1.98 5.90 11.37
N GLY A 15 -1.24 4.80 11.27
CA GLY A 15 0.22 4.81 11.29
C GLY A 15 0.81 5.65 10.17
N SER A 16 0.30 5.50 8.94
CA SER A 16 0.70 6.32 7.79
C SER A 16 0.40 7.81 7.99
N VAL A 17 -0.81 8.17 8.48
CA VAL A 17 -1.14 9.57 8.80
C VAL A 17 -0.15 10.15 9.80
N LEU A 18 0.11 9.44 10.90
CA LEU A 18 1.03 9.91 11.94
C LEU A 18 2.47 10.04 11.41
N GLY A 19 2.92 9.08 10.60
CA GLY A 19 4.24 9.10 9.98
C GLY A 19 4.41 10.26 8.99
N TYR A 20 3.47 10.46 8.08
CA TYR A 20 3.50 11.59 7.13
C TYR A 20 3.34 12.94 7.85
N ALA A 21 2.50 13.02 8.89
CA ALA A 21 2.36 14.21 9.71
C ALA A 21 3.69 14.58 10.39
N ALA A 22 4.36 13.61 11.01
CA ALA A 22 5.67 13.80 11.62
C ALA A 22 6.72 14.25 10.59
N GLY A 23 6.76 13.63 9.40
CA GLY A 23 7.68 14.01 8.32
C GLY A 23 7.38 15.38 7.68
N SER A 24 6.12 15.82 7.69
CA SER A 24 5.71 17.13 7.16
C SER A 24 6.02 18.29 8.12
N TYR A 25 6.27 18.02 9.40
CA TYR A 25 6.43 19.06 10.41
C TYR A 25 7.89 19.56 10.48
N PRO A 26 8.17 20.82 10.07
CA PRO A 26 9.55 21.31 9.89
C PRO A 26 10.28 21.61 11.20
N ARG A 27 9.58 21.60 12.34
CA ARG A 27 10.12 21.97 13.66
C ARG A 27 10.03 20.81 14.66
N LEU A 28 10.02 19.57 14.18
CA LEU A 28 9.90 18.39 15.03
C LEU A 28 11.11 18.21 15.95
N HIS A 29 12.30 18.60 15.48
CA HIS A 29 13.55 18.58 16.26
C HIS A 29 13.51 19.43 17.54
N ASN A 30 12.56 20.37 17.69
CA ASN A 30 12.39 21.13 18.92
C ASN A 30 11.92 20.28 20.12
N LEU A 31 11.27 19.14 19.87
CA LEU A 31 10.88 18.19 20.91
C LEU A 31 12.11 17.45 21.49
N PHE A 32 13.16 17.31 20.69
CA PHE A 32 14.40 16.63 21.04
C PHE A 32 15.60 17.52 20.70
N PRO A 33 15.87 18.58 21.48
CA PRO A 33 16.88 19.59 21.14
C PRO A 33 18.30 19.04 21.04
N PHE A 34 18.56 17.86 21.62
CA PHE A 34 19.84 17.14 21.49
C PHE A 34 20.10 16.56 20.09
N THR A 35 19.11 16.59 19.19
CA THR A 35 19.25 16.05 17.83
C THR A 35 19.96 17.01 16.87
N LEU A 36 19.99 18.30 17.18
CA LEU A 36 20.69 19.33 16.40
C LEU A 36 22.17 19.37 16.79
N THR A 37 23.07 19.19 15.83
CA THR A 37 24.52 19.27 16.05
C THR A 37 25.20 20.05 14.94
N THR A 38 26.45 20.47 15.13
CA THR A 38 27.26 21.15 14.10
C THR A 38 27.41 20.36 12.81
N ALA A 39 27.21 19.03 12.83
CA ALA A 39 27.28 18.14 11.67
C ALA A 39 25.90 17.72 11.13
N CYS A 40 24.81 18.10 11.78
CA CYS A 40 23.45 17.66 11.46
C CYS A 40 22.52 18.87 11.50
N ASP A 41 22.16 19.35 10.30
CA ASP A 41 21.28 20.49 10.11
C ASP A 41 19.83 20.20 10.55
N ALA A 42 18.95 21.19 10.45
CA ALA A 42 17.56 21.08 10.90
C ALA A 42 16.80 19.93 10.21
N TYR A 43 17.14 19.61 8.95
CA TYR A 43 16.53 18.49 8.21
C TYR A 43 16.99 17.14 8.79
N CYS A 44 18.31 16.96 8.94
CA CYS A 44 18.88 15.79 9.59
C CYS A 44 18.36 15.59 11.02
N ALA A 45 18.19 16.68 11.79
CA ALA A 45 17.67 16.64 13.16
C ALA A 45 16.19 16.24 13.21
N ASN A 46 15.37 16.71 12.26
CA ASN A 46 13.97 16.29 12.13
C ASN A 46 13.86 14.79 11.81
N LEU A 47 14.69 14.29 10.89
CA LEU A 47 14.75 12.86 10.55
C LEU A 47 15.13 12.01 11.78
N LYS A 48 16.19 12.38 12.51
CA LYS A 48 16.58 11.69 13.75
C LYS A 48 15.45 11.67 14.78
N SER A 49 14.76 12.80 14.94
CA SER A 49 13.62 12.92 15.85
C SER A 49 12.49 11.97 15.47
N CYS A 50 12.15 11.88 14.17
CA CYS A 50 11.15 10.94 13.67
C CYS A 50 11.54 9.48 13.95
N PHE A 51 12.80 9.12 13.74
CA PHE A 51 13.31 7.78 14.05
C PHE A 51 13.20 7.44 15.54
N LEU A 52 13.54 8.38 16.43
CA LEU A 52 13.44 8.16 17.88
C LEU A 52 11.99 7.95 18.34
N ILE A 53 11.04 8.72 17.79
CA ILE A 53 9.61 8.52 18.05
C ILE A 53 9.19 7.13 17.57
N SER A 54 9.59 6.74 16.35
CA SER A 54 9.24 5.44 15.77
C SER A 54 9.78 4.27 16.60
N ILE A 55 11.04 4.33 17.06
CA ILE A 55 11.65 3.28 17.88
C ILE A 55 10.91 3.15 19.21
N THR A 56 10.60 4.27 19.86
CA THR A 56 9.90 4.27 21.15
C THR A 56 8.49 3.68 21.01
N LEU A 57 7.75 4.07 19.96
CA LEU A 57 6.42 3.53 19.68
C LEU A 57 6.48 2.03 19.35
N LEU A 58 7.44 1.60 18.53
CA LEU A 58 7.59 0.20 18.17
C LEU A 58 7.92 -0.66 19.40
N LEU A 59 8.83 -0.21 20.26
CA LEU A 59 9.18 -0.92 21.49
C LEU A 59 7.98 -1.05 22.42
N THR A 60 7.23 0.04 22.65
CA THR A 60 6.04 0.00 23.51
C THR A 60 4.96 -0.92 22.96
N LEU A 61 4.67 -0.86 21.66
CA LEU A 61 3.70 -1.75 21.01
C LEU A 61 4.14 -3.22 21.06
N THR A 62 5.43 -3.49 20.85
CA THR A 62 6.00 -4.85 20.91
C THR A 62 5.88 -5.42 22.31
N VAL A 63 6.25 -4.64 23.33
CA VAL A 63 6.12 -5.02 24.73
C VAL A 63 4.66 -5.30 25.08
N MET A 64 3.74 -4.42 24.70
CA MET A 64 2.31 -4.66 24.92
C MET A 64 1.82 -5.92 24.20
N ALA A 65 2.23 -6.17 22.96
CA ALA A 65 1.85 -7.36 22.22
C ALA A 65 2.34 -8.65 22.91
N LEU A 66 3.59 -8.66 23.39
CA LEU A 66 4.16 -9.80 24.12
C LEU A 66 3.42 -10.11 25.42
N PHE A 67 2.87 -9.10 26.11
CA PHE A 67 2.12 -9.29 27.35
C PHE A 67 0.62 -9.53 27.14
N ALA A 68 0.02 -8.98 26.08
CA ALA A 68 -1.43 -9.02 25.86
C ALA A 68 -1.88 -10.17 24.95
N VAL A 69 -1.04 -10.61 24.01
CA VAL A 69 -1.39 -11.68 23.06
C VAL A 69 -1.09 -13.03 23.71
N ARG A 70 -2.14 -13.83 23.92
CA ARG A 70 -1.99 -15.22 24.34
C ARG A 70 -1.85 -16.11 23.11
N GLU A 71 -0.76 -16.85 23.03
CA GLU A 71 -0.57 -17.87 22.00
C GLU A 71 -1.29 -19.16 22.41
N THR A 72 -1.99 -19.78 21.46
CA THR A 72 -2.45 -21.17 21.63
C THR A 72 -1.28 -22.10 21.36
N PRO A 73 -0.84 -22.91 22.34
CA PRO A 73 0.22 -23.87 22.11
C PRO A 73 -0.20 -24.85 21.01
N ILE A 74 0.73 -25.17 20.11
CA ILE A 74 0.53 -26.21 19.08
C ILE A 74 0.33 -27.54 19.83
N SER A 75 -0.92 -28.01 19.92
CA SER A 75 -1.18 -29.37 20.40
C SER A 75 -0.42 -30.34 19.51
N LYS A 76 0.39 -31.20 20.11
CA LYS A 76 1.06 -32.30 19.41
C LYS A 76 0.00 -33.08 18.61
N PRO A 77 0.29 -33.51 17.38
CA PRO A 77 -0.66 -34.32 16.62
C PRO A 77 -0.99 -35.58 17.43
N ASP A 78 -2.27 -35.80 17.69
CA ASP A 78 -2.77 -36.99 18.35
C ASP A 78 -2.50 -38.19 17.41
N PRO A 79 -1.70 -39.19 17.79
CA PRO A 79 -1.29 -40.27 16.90
C PRO A 79 -2.43 -41.25 16.55
N SER A 80 -3.67 -40.97 16.93
CA SER A 80 -4.80 -41.89 16.82
C SER A 80 -5.82 -41.56 15.72
N VAL A 81 -5.68 -40.45 14.98
CA VAL A 81 -6.70 -40.04 13.98
C VAL A 81 -6.27 -40.15 12.52
N ASN A 82 -4.97 -40.18 12.20
CA ASN A 82 -4.53 -40.28 10.81
C ASN A 82 -3.74 -41.57 10.56
N GLY A 83 -4.43 -42.59 10.03
CA GLY A 83 -3.80 -43.69 9.29
C GLY A 83 -3.24 -43.22 7.94
N GLU A 84 -2.54 -42.08 7.91
CA GLU A 84 -1.94 -41.52 6.72
C GLU A 84 -0.42 -41.58 6.83
N LYS A 85 0.15 -42.23 5.82
CA LYS A 85 1.56 -42.41 5.47
C LYS A 85 2.45 -41.30 6.01
N GLU A 86 3.60 -41.71 6.55
CA GLU A 86 4.79 -40.87 6.80
C GLU A 86 4.93 -39.77 5.73
N THR A 87 4.39 -38.59 6.03
CA THR A 87 4.70 -37.38 5.28
C THR A 87 6.13 -37.05 5.62
N ASN A 88 7.03 -37.44 4.71
CA ASN A 88 8.35 -36.84 4.57
C ASN A 88 8.25 -35.35 4.93
N VAL A 89 9.09 -34.88 5.83
CA VAL A 89 9.19 -33.46 6.18
C VAL A 89 9.53 -32.72 4.89
N VAL A 90 8.51 -32.25 4.19
CA VAL A 90 8.70 -31.49 2.96
C VAL A 90 9.27 -30.15 3.42
N PRO A 91 10.45 -29.73 2.95
CA PRO A 91 10.99 -28.43 3.31
C PRO A 91 9.94 -27.35 3.00
N PHE A 92 9.86 -26.29 3.81
CA PHE A 92 8.88 -25.19 3.69
C PHE A 92 8.57 -24.75 2.24
N PHE A 93 9.60 -24.71 1.38
CA PHE A 93 9.44 -24.42 -0.05
C PHE A 93 8.65 -25.49 -0.82
N GLY A 94 8.83 -26.77 -0.53
CA GLY A 94 8.05 -27.84 -1.16
C GLY A 94 6.58 -27.83 -0.73
N GLU A 95 6.26 -27.48 0.52
CA GLU A 95 4.88 -27.23 0.95
C GLU A 95 4.27 -26.02 0.22
N LEU A 96 5.05 -24.94 0.07
CA LEU A 96 4.64 -23.75 -0.67
C LEU A 96 4.38 -24.04 -2.17
N PHE A 97 5.28 -24.79 -2.82
CA PHE A 97 5.14 -25.17 -4.23
C PHE A 97 4.01 -26.18 -4.44
N SER A 98 3.79 -27.12 -3.52
CA SER A 98 2.65 -28.03 -3.57
C SER A 98 1.34 -27.25 -3.43
N ALA A 99 1.26 -26.35 -2.46
CA ALA A 99 0.06 -25.54 -2.27
C ALA A 99 -0.23 -24.62 -3.46
N LEU A 100 0.80 -24.02 -4.08
CA LEU A 100 0.65 -23.25 -5.33
C LEU A 100 0.06 -24.10 -6.45
N LYS A 101 0.46 -25.37 -6.56
CA LYS A 101 -0.07 -26.30 -7.56
C LYS A 101 -1.56 -26.60 -7.34
N ASP A 102 -1.99 -26.64 -6.08
CA ASP A 102 -3.37 -26.95 -5.70
C ASP A 102 -4.30 -25.72 -5.74
N PHE A 103 -3.79 -24.54 -6.11
CA PHE A 103 -4.59 -23.32 -6.15
C PHE A 103 -5.66 -23.34 -7.25
N PRO A 104 -6.92 -22.97 -6.93
CA PRO A 104 -7.95 -22.84 -7.94
C PRO A 104 -7.62 -21.70 -8.90
N LYS A 105 -8.15 -21.76 -10.13
CA LYS A 105 -7.94 -20.72 -11.16
C LYS A 105 -8.22 -19.30 -10.64
N ALA A 106 -9.24 -19.14 -9.78
CA ALA A 106 -9.58 -17.86 -9.17
C ALA A 106 -8.46 -17.26 -8.32
N MET A 107 -7.68 -18.11 -7.62
CA MET A 107 -6.55 -17.68 -6.81
C MET A 107 -5.37 -17.24 -7.69
N TRP A 108 -5.08 -17.96 -8.77
CA TRP A 108 -4.06 -17.55 -9.75
C TRP A 108 -4.37 -16.19 -10.40
N ILE A 109 -5.64 -15.97 -10.75
CA ILE A 109 -6.10 -14.68 -11.29
C ILE A 109 -5.97 -13.60 -10.22
N LEU A 110 -6.35 -13.88 -8.97
CA LEU A 110 -6.19 -12.94 -7.85
C LEU A 110 -4.72 -12.53 -7.67
N LEU A 111 -3.78 -13.47 -7.65
CA LEU A 111 -2.35 -13.19 -7.54
C LEU A 111 -1.84 -12.34 -8.71
N LEU A 112 -2.27 -12.62 -9.94
CA LEU A 112 -1.91 -11.84 -11.12
C LEU A 112 -2.41 -10.39 -11.01
N VAL A 113 -3.68 -10.20 -10.66
CA VAL A 113 -4.28 -8.86 -10.52
C VAL A 113 -3.59 -8.08 -9.39
N THR A 114 -3.29 -8.74 -8.27
CA THR A 114 -2.56 -8.14 -7.15
C THR A 114 -1.14 -7.76 -7.54
N CYS A 115 -0.44 -8.61 -8.29
CA CYS A 115 0.91 -8.35 -8.79
C CYS A 115 0.94 -7.10 -9.69
N LEU A 116 0.01 -6.99 -10.65
CA LEU A 116 -0.12 -5.82 -11.52
C LEU A 116 -0.52 -4.55 -10.75
N GLY A 117 -1.43 -4.66 -9.78
CA GLY A 117 -1.82 -3.53 -8.94
C GLY A 117 -0.69 -3.06 -8.04
N SER A 118 0.11 -4.00 -7.53
CA SER A 118 1.31 -3.71 -6.74
C SER A 118 2.36 -2.99 -7.57
N LEU A 119 2.60 -3.43 -8.80
CA LEU A 119 3.51 -2.76 -9.73
C LEU A 119 3.12 -1.28 -9.93
N ALA A 120 1.81 -1.03 -10.10
CA ALA A 120 1.28 0.32 -10.26
C ALA A 120 1.51 1.20 -9.02
N TRP A 121 1.21 0.68 -7.83
CA TRP A 121 1.40 1.40 -6.58
C TRP A 121 2.86 1.71 -6.28
N PHE A 122 3.77 0.77 -6.52
CA PHE A 122 5.20 0.99 -6.26
C PHE A 122 5.83 1.98 -7.24
N ALA A 123 5.41 1.97 -8.51
CA ALA A 123 5.81 2.97 -9.49
C ALA A 123 5.42 4.40 -9.06
N PHE A 124 4.32 4.53 -8.32
CA PHE A 124 3.89 5.81 -7.76
C PHE A 124 4.61 6.18 -6.47
N LEU A 125 4.58 5.30 -5.46
CA LEU A 125 5.13 5.56 -4.13
C LEU A 125 6.64 5.83 -4.12
N LEU A 126 7.38 5.33 -5.11
CA LEU A 126 8.81 5.56 -5.21
C LEU A 126 9.14 6.99 -5.67
N TYR A 127 8.26 7.61 -6.45
CA TYR A 127 8.54 8.85 -7.17
C TYR A 127 7.55 9.97 -6.87
N ASP A 128 6.54 9.76 -6.01
CA ASP A 128 5.46 10.72 -5.75
C ASP A 128 5.94 12.05 -5.13
N THR A 129 6.79 11.98 -4.12
CA THR A 129 7.31 13.12 -3.38
C THR A 129 8.42 13.83 -4.16
N ASP A 130 9.27 13.07 -4.86
CA ASP A 130 10.22 13.64 -5.83
C ASP A 130 9.47 14.36 -6.95
N TRP A 131 8.39 13.76 -7.47
CA TRP A 131 7.53 14.38 -8.47
C TRP A 131 6.94 15.71 -8.01
N MET A 132 6.50 15.77 -6.76
CA MET A 132 6.01 17.01 -6.18
C MET A 132 7.13 18.07 -6.06
N GLY A 133 8.34 17.67 -5.66
CA GLY A 133 9.51 18.55 -5.55
C GLY A 133 10.02 19.08 -6.90
N ARG A 134 10.17 18.18 -7.86
CA ARG A 134 10.90 18.42 -9.10
C ARG A 134 10.01 18.83 -10.26
N GLU A 135 8.90 18.15 -10.49
CA GLU A 135 8.00 18.42 -11.62
C GLU A 135 6.93 19.45 -11.30
N VAL A 136 6.32 19.36 -10.11
CA VAL A 136 5.27 20.29 -9.70
C VAL A 136 5.89 21.60 -9.22
N TYR A 137 6.83 21.53 -8.28
CA TYR A 137 7.46 22.72 -7.71
C TYR A 137 8.63 23.26 -8.54
N GLY A 138 9.26 22.44 -9.37
CA GLY A 138 10.34 22.88 -10.25
C GLY A 138 11.70 23.06 -9.57
N GLY A 139 11.88 22.55 -8.34
CA GLY A 139 13.16 22.63 -7.64
C GLY A 139 14.12 21.50 -8.02
N ALA A 140 15.42 21.73 -7.86
CA ALA A 140 16.43 20.68 -7.94
C ALA A 140 16.77 20.12 -6.54
N VAL A 141 17.24 18.87 -6.49
CA VAL A 141 17.64 18.22 -5.23
C VAL A 141 18.69 19.06 -4.51
N GLY A 142 18.45 19.38 -3.23
CA GLY A 142 19.31 20.26 -2.42
C GLY A 142 18.91 21.73 -2.46
N GLU A 143 17.89 22.12 -3.23
CA GLU A 143 17.33 23.47 -3.21
C GLU A 143 16.11 23.56 -2.29
N LYS A 144 15.94 24.74 -1.66
CA LYS A 144 14.79 25.02 -0.79
C LYS A 144 13.43 24.82 -1.47
N LEU A 145 13.35 25.07 -2.78
CA LEU A 145 12.11 24.91 -3.54
C LEU A 145 11.72 23.43 -3.69
N TYR A 146 12.71 22.56 -3.89
CA TYR A 146 12.53 21.11 -3.90
C TYR A 146 12.07 20.63 -2.52
N ASP A 147 12.75 21.03 -1.44
CA ASP A 147 12.37 20.66 -0.08
C ASP A 147 10.94 21.10 0.27
N THR A 148 10.56 22.30 -0.16
CA THR A 148 9.19 22.82 0.02
C THR A 148 8.17 21.98 -0.75
N GLY A 149 8.51 21.53 -1.95
CA GLY A 149 7.67 20.63 -2.74
C GLY A 149 7.56 19.24 -2.11
N VAL A 150 8.66 18.66 -1.64
CA VAL A 150 8.66 17.38 -0.90
C VAL A 150 7.79 17.47 0.35
N HIS A 151 7.90 18.54 1.14
CA HIS A 151 7.02 18.75 2.29
C HIS A 151 5.55 18.87 1.91
N ALA A 152 5.24 19.54 0.79
CA ALA A 152 3.87 19.60 0.27
C ALA A 152 3.37 18.25 -0.25
N GLY A 153 4.25 17.41 -0.79
CA GLY A 153 3.97 16.03 -1.19
C GLY A 153 3.63 15.17 0.01
N SER A 154 4.45 15.22 1.07
CA SER A 154 4.18 14.55 2.34
C SER A 154 2.86 15.00 2.97
N LEU A 155 2.50 16.28 2.87
CA LEU A 155 1.18 16.78 3.28
C LEU A 155 0.05 16.15 2.44
N GLY A 156 0.24 16.03 1.13
CA GLY A 156 -0.69 15.33 0.24
C GLY A 156 -0.87 13.86 0.63
N LEU A 157 0.24 13.14 0.90
CA LEU A 157 0.21 11.74 1.34
C LEU A 157 -0.42 11.56 2.73
N MET A 158 -0.29 12.55 3.61
CA MET A 158 -1.02 12.58 4.88
C MET A 158 -2.54 12.65 4.63
N LEU A 159 -2.99 13.51 3.71
CA LEU A 159 -4.41 13.57 3.32
C LEU A 159 -4.86 12.28 2.63
N SER A 160 -4.01 11.68 1.79
CA SER A 160 -4.24 10.36 1.19
C SER A 160 -4.48 9.31 2.28
N SER A 161 -3.64 9.28 3.30
CA SER A 161 -3.75 8.32 4.40
C SER A 161 -5.01 8.55 5.24
N ALA A 162 -5.42 9.81 5.43
CA ALA A 162 -6.68 10.14 6.11
C ALA A 162 -7.89 9.65 5.28
N ALA A 163 -7.89 9.91 3.97
CA ALA A 163 -8.92 9.41 3.05
C ALA A 163 -8.93 7.88 3.01
N ALA A 164 -7.76 7.23 3.06
CA ALA A 164 -7.63 5.77 3.12
C ALA A 164 -8.20 5.21 4.44
N GLY A 165 -7.98 5.88 5.57
CA GLY A 165 -8.56 5.50 6.86
C GLY A 165 -10.09 5.57 6.86
N VAL A 166 -10.65 6.67 6.36
CA VAL A 166 -12.12 6.83 6.21
C VAL A 166 -12.68 5.78 5.25
N THR A 167 -12.01 5.58 4.11
CA THR A 167 -12.42 4.58 3.11
C THR A 167 -12.34 3.17 3.67
N SER A 168 -11.33 2.83 4.47
CA SER A 168 -11.21 1.52 5.12
C SER A 168 -12.40 1.22 6.03
N LEU A 169 -12.86 2.21 6.80
CA LEU A 169 -14.08 2.07 7.62
C LEU A 169 -15.32 1.92 6.72
N ALA A 170 -15.45 2.76 5.69
CA ALA A 170 -16.56 2.70 4.75
C ALA A 170 -16.64 1.35 4.02
N VAL A 171 -15.50 0.76 3.65
CA VAL A 171 -15.41 -0.56 3.01
C VAL A 171 -15.95 -1.66 3.93
N VAL A 172 -15.82 -1.57 5.26
CA VAL A 172 -16.45 -2.54 6.18
C VAL A 172 -17.98 -2.49 6.08
N PHE A 173 -18.54 -1.29 5.99
CA PHE A 173 -19.98 -1.08 5.90
C PHE A 173 -20.51 -1.45 4.51
N LEU A 174 -19.85 -1.02 3.44
CA LEU A 174 -20.24 -1.33 2.06
C LEU A 174 -20.03 -2.80 1.71
N ALA A 175 -19.01 -3.45 2.28
CA ALA A 175 -18.74 -4.85 1.97
C ALA A 175 -19.69 -5.82 2.69
N ARG A 176 -20.68 -5.37 3.48
CA ARG A 176 -21.73 -6.29 3.97
C ARG A 176 -22.43 -7.02 2.81
N ASP A 177 -22.53 -6.39 1.65
CA ASP A 177 -23.02 -6.98 0.41
C ASP A 177 -21.87 -7.29 -0.58
N VAL A 178 -21.11 -8.38 -0.35
CA VAL A 178 -19.96 -8.85 -1.17
C VAL A 178 -20.35 -9.31 -2.58
N ARG A 179 -21.48 -8.85 -3.09
CA ARG A 179 -21.97 -9.17 -4.43
C ARG A 179 -21.13 -8.52 -5.55
N GLY A 180 -20.12 -7.69 -5.22
CA GLY A 180 -19.32 -6.94 -6.19
C GLY A 180 -17.87 -6.64 -5.80
N GLY A 181 -17.18 -7.49 -5.02
CA GLY A 181 -15.78 -7.24 -4.63
C GLY A 181 -14.83 -7.07 -5.82
N ASN A 182 -15.03 -7.85 -6.89
CA ASN A 182 -14.35 -7.72 -8.18
C ASN A 182 -14.69 -6.40 -8.89
N TRP A 183 -15.95 -5.95 -8.84
CA TRP A 183 -16.38 -4.66 -9.38
C TRP A 183 -15.80 -3.47 -8.64
N ILE A 184 -15.80 -3.50 -7.31
CA ILE A 184 -15.22 -2.43 -6.47
C ILE A 184 -13.72 -2.35 -6.72
N TRP A 185 -13.02 -3.49 -6.70
CA TRP A 185 -11.57 -3.49 -6.91
C TRP A 185 -11.18 -3.11 -8.34
N GLY A 186 -11.87 -3.67 -9.34
CA GLY A 186 -11.61 -3.36 -10.74
C GLY A 186 -11.94 -1.91 -11.09
N GLY A 187 -13.08 -1.39 -10.64
CA GLY A 187 -13.43 0.02 -10.77
C GLY A 187 -12.43 0.94 -10.07
N SER A 188 -11.96 0.55 -8.88
CA SER A 188 -10.92 1.27 -8.15
C SER A 188 -9.58 1.30 -8.89
N ASN A 189 -9.18 0.20 -9.55
CA ASN A 189 -7.93 0.15 -10.32
C ASN A 189 -8.02 0.96 -11.62
N ILE A 190 -9.20 1.00 -12.28
CA ILE A 190 -9.43 1.89 -13.42
C ILE A 190 -9.39 3.36 -12.98
N PHE A 191 -10.01 3.66 -11.84
CA PHE A 191 -9.94 4.98 -11.23
C PHE A 191 -8.49 5.39 -10.92
N LEU A 192 -7.72 4.49 -10.32
CA LEU A 192 -6.28 4.66 -10.06
C LEU A 192 -5.50 4.97 -11.35
N ALA A 193 -5.77 4.24 -12.44
CA ALA A 193 -5.16 4.51 -13.74
C ALA A 193 -5.47 5.93 -14.25
N GLY A 194 -6.71 6.39 -14.06
CA GLY A 194 -7.12 7.76 -14.36
C GLY A 194 -6.38 8.80 -13.51
N CYS A 195 -6.21 8.54 -12.21
CA CYS A 195 -5.43 9.39 -11.32
C CYS A 195 -3.96 9.49 -11.74
N PHE A 196 -3.33 8.37 -12.11
CA PHE A 196 -1.96 8.39 -12.62
C PHE A 196 -1.85 9.10 -13.97
N ALA A 197 -2.81 8.95 -14.88
CA ALA A 197 -2.85 9.75 -16.10
C ALA A 197 -2.97 11.26 -15.81
N MET A 198 -3.70 11.64 -14.75
CA MET A 198 -3.85 13.04 -14.34
C MET A 198 -2.52 13.65 -13.85
N THR A 199 -1.57 12.87 -13.33
CA THR A 199 -0.23 13.38 -12.97
C THR A 199 0.52 13.96 -14.17
N VAL A 200 0.33 13.37 -15.37
CA VAL A 200 0.90 13.88 -16.63
C VAL A 200 0.33 15.25 -16.96
N TRP A 201 -0.99 15.40 -16.82
CA TRP A 201 -1.66 16.67 -17.06
C TRP A 201 -1.21 17.76 -16.07
N ILE A 202 -1.14 17.45 -14.77
CA ILE A 202 -0.65 18.38 -13.73
C ILE A 202 0.78 18.80 -14.03
N THR A 203 1.63 17.87 -14.44
CA THR A 203 3.03 18.16 -14.77
C THR A 203 3.14 19.07 -15.98
N LYS A 204 2.35 18.82 -17.04
CA LYS A 204 2.32 19.67 -18.23
C LYS A 204 1.77 21.06 -17.93
N ALA A 205 0.77 21.15 -17.05
CA ALA A 205 0.28 22.43 -16.55
C ALA A 205 1.39 23.18 -15.78
N ALA A 206 2.07 22.52 -14.83
CA ALA A 206 3.18 23.09 -14.07
C ALA A 206 4.33 23.57 -14.99
N GLU A 207 4.72 22.77 -15.98
CA GLU A 207 5.74 23.11 -16.98
C GLU A 207 5.31 24.33 -17.82
N SER A 208 4.04 24.41 -18.22
CA SER A 208 3.51 25.53 -18.99
C SER A 208 3.50 26.85 -18.22
N PHE A 209 3.19 26.82 -16.91
CA PHE A 209 3.24 28.00 -16.05
C PHE A 209 4.68 28.46 -15.84
N ARG A 210 5.61 27.53 -15.57
CA ARG A 210 7.04 27.84 -15.41
C ARG A 210 7.65 28.47 -16.68
N ARG A 211 7.26 27.99 -17.86
CA ARG A 211 7.69 28.59 -19.15
C ARG A 211 7.11 29.98 -19.40
N ARG A 212 5.96 30.32 -18.81
CA ARG A 212 5.33 31.65 -18.97
C ARG A 212 5.84 32.65 -17.93
N GLU A 213 6.15 32.21 -16.71
CA GLU A 213 6.77 33.02 -15.67
C GLU A 213 8.29 32.83 -15.58
N VAL A 214 9.02 33.19 -16.65
CA VAL A 214 10.49 33.13 -16.70
C VAL A 214 11.17 34.04 -15.64
N ALA A 215 10.41 34.86 -14.89
CA ALA A 215 10.95 35.97 -14.10
C ALA A 215 10.78 35.88 -12.57
N SER A 216 9.98 34.96 -11.99
CA SER A 216 9.59 35.10 -10.57
C SER A 216 10.36 34.23 -9.58
N GLY A 217 11.05 33.15 -10.01
CA GLY A 217 11.69 32.20 -9.07
C GLY A 217 10.72 31.64 -8.02
N GLY A 218 9.41 31.79 -8.24
CA GLY A 218 8.33 31.44 -7.34
C GLY A 218 7.83 30.02 -7.65
N GLY A 219 7.39 29.32 -6.61
CA GLY A 219 6.82 27.98 -6.72
C GLY A 219 5.54 27.91 -7.57
N PRO A 220 4.87 26.75 -7.61
CA PRO A 220 3.77 26.51 -8.52
C PRO A 220 2.57 27.41 -8.21
N ASN A 221 1.82 27.78 -9.25
CA ASN A 221 0.54 28.47 -9.10
C ASN A 221 -0.35 27.69 -8.10
N ALA A 222 -1.06 28.44 -7.24
CA ALA A 222 -1.99 27.90 -6.25
C ALA A 222 -2.95 26.85 -6.84
N GLY A 223 -3.41 27.04 -8.09
CA GLY A 223 -4.26 26.07 -8.79
C GLY A 223 -3.58 24.73 -9.09
N VAL A 224 -2.33 24.74 -9.56
CA VAL A 224 -1.56 23.51 -9.85
C VAL A 224 -1.22 22.78 -8.54
N LYS A 225 -0.80 23.53 -7.52
CA LYS A 225 -0.53 22.98 -6.20
C LYS A 225 -1.79 22.34 -5.59
N ALA A 226 -2.93 23.03 -5.65
CA ALA A 226 -4.19 22.50 -5.16
C ALA A 226 -4.58 21.22 -5.91
N ALA A 227 -4.46 21.20 -7.25
CA ALA A 227 -4.73 20.01 -8.05
C ALA A 227 -3.85 18.81 -7.65
N ALA A 228 -2.55 19.03 -7.43
CA ALA A 228 -1.63 17.98 -6.99
C ALA A 228 -1.98 17.44 -5.60
N ILE A 229 -2.29 18.32 -4.63
CA ILE A 229 -2.68 17.92 -3.28
C ILE A 229 -4.02 17.18 -3.29
N THR A 230 -5.00 17.65 -4.08
CA THR A 230 -6.28 16.97 -4.24
C THR A 230 -6.11 15.59 -4.87
N LEU A 231 -5.22 15.46 -5.87
CA LEU A 231 -4.92 14.17 -6.47
C LEU A 231 -4.35 13.19 -5.44
N PHE A 232 -3.39 13.62 -4.61
CA PHE A 232 -2.88 12.79 -3.51
C PHE A 232 -4.00 12.39 -2.54
N ALA A 233 -4.83 13.33 -2.09
CA ALA A 233 -5.91 13.03 -1.16
C ALA A 233 -6.88 11.97 -1.71
N VAL A 234 -7.22 12.07 -3.00
CA VAL A 234 -8.16 11.16 -3.67
C VAL A 234 -7.56 9.77 -3.89
N LEU A 235 -6.24 9.66 -4.09
CA LEU A 235 -5.53 8.38 -4.22
C LEU A 235 -5.61 7.51 -2.96
N GLY A 236 -5.95 8.08 -1.79
CA GLY A 236 -6.21 7.31 -0.58
C GLY A 236 -7.36 6.30 -0.71
N ILE A 237 -8.35 6.61 -1.55
CA ILE A 237 -9.52 5.73 -1.78
C ILE A 237 -9.08 4.40 -2.41
N PRO A 238 -8.43 4.38 -3.59
CA PRO A 238 -7.97 3.13 -4.18
C PRO A 238 -6.90 2.44 -3.35
N GLN A 239 -6.11 3.17 -2.55
CA GLN A 239 -5.12 2.59 -1.65
C GLN A 239 -5.78 1.71 -0.57
N ALA A 240 -6.82 2.20 0.09
CA ALA A 240 -7.56 1.43 1.11
C ALA A 240 -8.20 0.16 0.52
N ILE A 241 -8.71 0.27 -0.71
CA ILE A 241 -9.31 -0.85 -1.45
C ILE A 241 -8.24 -1.91 -1.76
N PHE A 242 -7.07 -1.49 -2.25
CA PHE A 242 -5.95 -2.38 -2.57
C PHE A 242 -5.42 -3.14 -1.34
N LEU A 243 -5.40 -2.51 -0.17
CA LEU A 243 -4.97 -3.16 1.07
C LEU A 243 -6.01 -4.09 1.71
N THR A 244 -7.28 -4.01 1.28
CA THR A 244 -8.38 -4.73 1.93
C THR A 244 -8.96 -5.84 1.05
N ILE A 245 -9.32 -5.54 -0.20
CA ILE A 245 -10.11 -6.46 -1.04
C ILE A 245 -9.33 -7.71 -1.45
N PRO A 246 -8.07 -7.63 -1.91
CA PRO A 246 -7.31 -8.82 -2.31
C PRO A 246 -7.17 -9.84 -1.19
N PHE A 247 -6.86 -9.36 0.02
CA PHE A 247 -6.77 -10.20 1.21
C PHE A 247 -8.13 -10.80 1.59
N ALA A 248 -9.22 -10.03 1.47
CA ALA A 248 -10.56 -10.55 1.71
C ALA A 248 -10.95 -11.64 0.70
N LEU A 249 -10.65 -11.45 -0.58
CA LEU A 249 -10.91 -12.45 -1.64
C LEU A 249 -10.04 -13.70 -1.46
N ALA A 250 -8.76 -13.54 -1.10
CA ALA A 250 -7.87 -14.65 -0.81
C ALA A 250 -8.39 -15.48 0.37
N ALA A 251 -8.87 -14.84 1.43
CA ALA A 251 -9.50 -15.54 2.55
C ALA A 251 -10.70 -16.38 2.07
N THR A 252 -11.63 -15.77 1.32
CA THR A 252 -12.82 -16.45 0.82
C THR A 252 -12.48 -17.64 -0.08
N TYR A 253 -11.61 -17.46 -1.07
CA TYR A 253 -11.23 -18.54 -1.98
C TYR A 253 -10.48 -19.67 -1.28
N SER A 254 -9.67 -19.36 -0.27
CA SER A 254 -8.98 -20.38 0.53
C SER A 254 -9.96 -21.23 1.33
N THR A 255 -10.94 -20.59 1.97
CA THR A 255 -11.99 -21.30 2.72
C THR A 255 -12.82 -22.19 1.81
N THR A 256 -13.26 -21.70 0.65
CA THR A 256 -14.06 -22.49 -0.31
C THR A 256 -13.26 -23.65 -0.90
N ALA A 257 -11.94 -23.49 -1.10
CA ALA A 257 -11.07 -24.53 -1.65
C ALA A 257 -10.52 -25.52 -0.60
N GLY A 258 -10.79 -25.31 0.69
CA GLY A 258 -10.22 -26.12 1.78
C GLY A 258 -8.71 -25.92 1.97
N ILE A 259 -8.14 -24.82 1.47
CA ILE A 259 -6.71 -24.51 1.54
C ILE A 259 -6.42 -23.70 2.81
N GLY A 260 -5.29 -23.95 3.44
CA GLY A 260 -4.84 -23.21 4.63
C GLY A 260 -4.81 -21.70 4.39
N GLN A 261 -5.65 -20.96 5.13
CA GLN A 261 -5.81 -19.51 4.91
C GLN A 261 -4.51 -18.72 5.11
N GLY A 262 -3.69 -19.13 6.09
CA GLY A 262 -2.40 -18.48 6.35
C GLY A 262 -1.42 -18.61 5.17
N LEU A 263 -1.42 -19.76 4.51
CA LEU A 263 -0.57 -20.03 3.36
C LEU A 263 -0.95 -19.16 2.16
N SER A 264 -2.25 -19.04 1.86
CA SER A 264 -2.73 -18.17 0.79
C SER A 264 -2.45 -16.69 1.04
N MET A 265 -2.55 -16.23 2.29
CA MET A 265 -2.17 -14.86 2.65
C MET A 265 -0.66 -14.63 2.48
N GLY A 266 0.16 -15.61 2.85
CA GLY A 266 1.61 -15.58 2.62
C GLY A 266 1.96 -15.48 1.14
N VAL A 267 1.35 -16.31 0.30
CA VAL A 267 1.54 -16.27 -1.16
C VAL A 267 1.07 -14.94 -1.76
N LEU A 268 -0.05 -14.39 -1.28
CA LEU A 268 -0.54 -13.09 -1.72
C LEU A 268 0.46 -11.97 -1.41
N ASN A 269 1.11 -11.99 -0.24
CA ASN A 269 2.17 -11.05 0.09
C ASN A 269 3.40 -11.22 -0.81
N ILE A 270 3.78 -12.45 -1.15
CA ILE A 270 4.86 -12.71 -2.12
C ILE A 270 4.52 -12.08 -3.48
N ALA A 271 3.26 -12.16 -3.92
CA ALA A 271 2.80 -11.53 -5.16
C ALA A 271 2.84 -9.99 -5.12
N VAL A 272 2.88 -9.36 -3.94
CA VAL A 272 3.09 -7.91 -3.76
C VAL A 272 4.59 -7.57 -3.70
N VAL A 273 5.37 -8.38 -2.98
CA VAL A 273 6.80 -8.10 -2.76
C VAL A 273 7.66 -8.34 -4.00
N ILE A 274 7.32 -9.31 -4.86
CA ILE A 274 8.09 -9.56 -6.09
C ILE A 274 8.08 -8.33 -7.02
N PRO A 275 6.93 -7.72 -7.36
CA PRO A 275 6.89 -6.46 -8.11
C PRO A 275 7.64 -5.32 -7.40
N GLN A 276 7.53 -5.23 -6.07
CA GLN A 276 8.25 -4.22 -5.29
C GLN A 276 9.77 -4.31 -5.49
N LEU A 277 10.32 -5.52 -5.36
CA LEU A 277 11.74 -5.77 -5.56
C LEU A 277 12.16 -5.45 -7.00
N PHE A 278 11.35 -5.83 -7.98
CA PHE A 278 11.61 -5.53 -9.38
C PHE A 278 11.67 -4.01 -9.65
N VAL A 279 10.67 -3.25 -9.20
CA VAL A 279 10.64 -1.78 -9.36
C VAL A 279 11.81 -1.14 -8.64
N SER A 280 12.11 -1.57 -7.41
CA SER A 280 13.20 -1.01 -6.62
C SER A 280 14.59 -1.30 -7.22
N LEU A 281 14.79 -2.43 -7.90
CA LEU A 281 16.06 -2.76 -8.56
C LEU A 281 16.21 -2.04 -9.90
N THR A 282 15.09 -1.81 -10.58
CA THR A 282 15.09 -1.18 -11.92
C THR A 282 15.01 0.34 -11.88
N SER A 283 14.66 0.96 -10.74
CA SER A 283 14.48 2.41 -10.61
C SER A 283 15.72 3.23 -10.99
N GLY A 284 16.91 2.83 -10.53
CA GLY A 284 18.15 3.52 -10.86
C GLY A 284 18.45 3.55 -12.38
N PRO A 285 18.51 2.39 -13.06
CA PRO A 285 18.63 2.34 -14.51
C PRO A 285 17.49 3.05 -15.25
N TRP A 286 16.27 2.96 -14.74
CA TRP A 286 15.09 3.60 -15.31
C TRP A 286 15.22 5.13 -15.31
N ASP A 287 15.64 5.71 -14.19
CA ASP A 287 15.86 7.16 -14.06
C ASP A 287 16.92 7.65 -15.04
N GLN A 288 17.98 6.86 -15.26
CA GLN A 288 19.03 7.20 -16.23
C GLN A 288 18.51 7.15 -17.67
N LEU A 289 17.68 6.17 -18.01
CA LEU A 289 17.13 5.99 -19.36
C LEU A 289 16.19 7.14 -19.75
N PHE A 290 15.40 7.65 -18.80
CA PHE A 290 14.40 8.69 -19.05
C PHE A 290 14.83 10.10 -18.62
N GLY A 291 16.13 10.31 -18.35
CA GLY A 291 16.69 11.62 -18.06
C GLY A 291 16.24 12.22 -16.72
N GLY A 292 15.88 11.37 -15.75
CA GLY A 292 15.55 11.75 -14.37
C GLY A 292 14.17 12.38 -14.17
N GLY A 293 13.21 12.11 -15.07
CA GLY A 293 11.81 12.50 -14.90
C GLY A 293 10.95 11.36 -14.37
N ASN A 294 9.98 11.70 -13.51
CA ASN A 294 9.10 10.75 -12.82
C ASN A 294 7.89 10.28 -13.64
N LEU A 295 7.52 11.07 -14.65
CA LEU A 295 6.35 10.82 -15.49
C LEU A 295 6.30 9.43 -16.16
N PRO A 296 7.40 8.89 -16.73
CA PRO A 296 7.37 7.57 -17.34
C PRO A 296 6.99 6.47 -16.36
N SER A 297 7.43 6.56 -15.09
CA SER A 297 7.05 5.62 -14.04
C SER A 297 5.53 5.64 -13.82
N PHE A 298 4.93 6.83 -13.73
CA PHE A 298 3.48 6.97 -13.56
C PHE A 298 2.67 6.48 -14.76
N VAL A 299 3.20 6.61 -15.99
CA VAL A 299 2.55 6.07 -17.19
C VAL A 299 2.57 4.54 -17.17
N VAL A 300 3.70 3.93 -16.83
CA VAL A 300 3.78 2.47 -16.63
C VAL A 300 2.83 2.02 -15.53
N GLY A 301 2.79 2.75 -14.42
CA GLY A 301 1.84 2.51 -13.34
C GLY A 301 0.38 2.63 -13.80
N ALA A 302 0.04 3.62 -14.63
CA ALA A 302 -1.30 3.80 -15.17
C ALA A 302 -1.73 2.63 -16.06
N ILE A 303 -0.82 2.16 -16.92
CA ILE A 303 -1.06 0.99 -17.78
C ILE A 303 -1.24 -0.26 -16.92
N ALA A 304 -0.36 -0.49 -15.95
CA ALA A 304 -0.44 -1.64 -15.04
C ALA A 304 -1.75 -1.62 -14.23
N ALA A 305 -2.15 -0.47 -13.69
CA ALA A 305 -3.43 -0.28 -12.99
C ALA A 305 -4.63 -0.53 -13.93
N GLY A 306 -4.58 -0.04 -15.17
CA GLY A 306 -5.62 -0.26 -16.16
C GLY A 306 -5.81 -1.73 -16.51
N ILE A 307 -4.72 -2.45 -16.80
CA ILE A 307 -4.75 -3.89 -17.07
C ILE A 307 -5.23 -4.66 -15.84
N SER A 308 -4.72 -4.32 -14.65
CA SER A 308 -5.17 -4.91 -13.39
C SER A 308 -6.67 -4.71 -13.19
N GLY A 309 -7.20 -3.50 -13.45
CA GLY A 309 -8.62 -3.20 -13.36
C GLY A 309 -9.47 -4.01 -14.34
N ILE A 310 -9.05 -4.11 -15.60
CA ILE A 310 -9.74 -4.92 -16.62
C ILE A 310 -9.75 -6.39 -16.21
N PHE A 311 -8.63 -6.94 -15.76
CA PHE A 311 -8.54 -8.33 -15.32
C PHE A 311 -9.39 -8.58 -14.07
N ALA A 312 -9.43 -7.63 -13.14
CA ALA A 312 -10.29 -7.71 -11.96
C ALA A 312 -11.78 -7.75 -12.36
N LEU A 313 -12.21 -6.95 -13.34
CA LEU A 313 -13.61 -6.92 -13.78
C LEU A 313 -14.02 -8.13 -14.62
N THR A 314 -13.11 -8.64 -15.45
CA THR A 314 -13.44 -9.65 -16.46
C THR A 314 -13.10 -11.08 -16.04
N LEU A 315 -12.01 -11.27 -15.27
CA LEU A 315 -11.47 -12.59 -14.96
C LEU A 315 -11.77 -13.04 -13.52
N LEU A 316 -11.97 -12.13 -12.57
CA LEU A 316 -12.28 -12.52 -11.19
C LEU A 316 -13.75 -12.97 -11.08
N PRO A 317 -14.01 -14.23 -10.70
CA PRO A 317 -15.37 -14.70 -10.46
C PRO A 317 -15.97 -14.00 -9.23
N SER A 318 -17.20 -13.50 -9.33
CA SER A 318 -17.91 -13.03 -8.14
C SER A 318 -18.23 -14.22 -7.22
N PRO A 319 -17.96 -14.13 -5.90
CA PRO A 319 -18.41 -15.14 -4.95
C PRO A 319 -19.93 -15.31 -5.04
N ARG A 320 -20.44 -16.55 -5.17
CA ARG A 320 -21.87 -16.84 -5.33
C ARG A 320 -22.63 -16.71 -3.98
N PRO A 321 -23.89 -16.26 -3.98
CA PRO A 321 -24.70 -16.19 -2.77
C PRO A 321 -25.14 -17.60 -2.35
N GLY A 322 -24.59 -18.09 -1.24
CA GLY A 322 -24.87 -19.43 -0.68
C GLY A 322 -23.85 -19.88 0.35
N ASP A 323 -22.60 -19.43 0.24
CA ASP A 323 -21.58 -19.66 1.26
C ASP A 323 -21.75 -18.61 2.37
N ALA A 324 -22.69 -18.89 3.29
CA ALA A 324 -22.80 -18.13 4.53
C ALA A 324 -21.42 -18.04 5.20
N PRO A 325 -21.09 -16.96 5.95
CA PRO A 325 -20.02 -17.06 6.93
C PRO A 325 -20.43 -18.19 7.88
N VAL A 326 -19.71 -19.32 7.83
CA VAL A 326 -19.90 -20.40 8.80
C VAL A 326 -19.87 -19.75 10.17
N LYS A 327 -21.01 -19.81 10.87
CA LYS A 327 -21.06 -19.52 12.30
C LYS A 327 -19.99 -20.42 12.91
N ILE A 328 -18.96 -19.81 13.50
CA ILE A 328 -18.06 -20.54 14.38
C ILE A 328 -18.96 -21.07 15.48
N VAL A 329 -19.28 -22.36 15.43
CA VAL A 329 -19.71 -23.09 16.61
C VAL A 329 -18.46 -23.08 17.49
N VAL A 330 -18.41 -22.11 18.40
CA VAL A 330 -17.51 -22.20 19.55
C VAL A 330 -17.97 -23.47 20.24
N ALA A 331 -17.18 -24.53 20.11
CA ALA A 331 -17.33 -25.69 20.97
C ALA A 331 -17.14 -25.14 22.39
N ALA A 332 -18.26 -25.00 23.10
CA ALA A 332 -18.25 -24.82 24.53
C ALA A 332 -17.71 -26.13 25.12
N SER A 333 -16.39 -26.20 25.31
CA SER A 333 -15.82 -27.14 26.25
C SER A 333 -15.91 -26.51 27.63
N HIS A 334 -16.75 -27.09 28.47
CA HIS A 334 -16.81 -26.89 29.91
C HIS A 334 -15.43 -27.02 30.57
#